data_AF-A0A1C5KC73-F1
#
_entry.id   AF-A0A1C5KC73-F1
#
_cell.length_a   1.000
_cell.length_b   1.000
_cell.length_c   1.000
_cell.angle_alpha   90.00
_cell.angle_beta   90.00
_cell.angle_gamma   90.00
#
_symmetry.space_group_name_H-M   'P 1'
#
loop_
_entity.id
_entity.type
_entity.pdbx_description
1 polymer ?
#
loop_
_entity_poly.entity_id
_entity_poly.type
_entity_poly.pdbx_seq_one_letter_code
_entity_poly.pdbx_strand_id
1 'polypeptide(L)' 'MAVRFPYPLRMGLDDLPRAEFAFPGPLRDKLVSAILSGAKTSTTALLVGYERANEPLPEVGQRSAVVDSADRLVHTV' A
#
# COMPACT_ATOMS: atom_id res chain seq x y z
N MET A 1 36.54 -16.01 -1.44
CA MET A 1 35.94 -14.83 -0.77
C MET A 1 34.60 -14.58 -1.43
N ALA A 2 33.51 -15.09 -0.85
CA ALA A 2 32.16 -14.95 -1.41
C ALA A 2 31.55 -13.65 -0.87
N VAL A 3 31.33 -12.67 -1.75
CA VAL A 3 30.63 -11.43 -1.41
C VAL A 3 29.15 -11.79 -1.26
N ARG A 4 28.71 -11.94 0.00
CA ARG A 4 27.30 -12.08 0.34
C ARG A 4 26.69 -10.69 0.19
N PHE A 5 26.09 -10.39 -0.95
CA PHE A 5 25.12 -9.29 -1.03
C PHE A 5 23.96 -9.72 -0.13
N PRO A 6 23.64 -9.00 0.96
CA PRO A 6 22.40 -9.27 1.67
C PRO A 6 21.29 -8.89 0.69
N TYR A 7 20.60 -9.88 0.13
CA TYR A 7 19.26 -9.63 -0.39
C TYR A 7 18.51 -8.84 0.69
N PRO A 8 17.77 -7.78 0.35
CA PRO A 8 16.92 -7.17 1.35
C PRO A 8 16.10 -8.30 1.96
N LEU A 9 16.15 -8.41 3.29
CA LEU A 9 15.29 -9.28 4.06
C LEU A 9 13.89 -9.12 3.48
N ARG A 10 13.14 -10.23 3.31
CA ARG A 10 11.73 -10.13 2.91
C ARG A 10 11.07 -9.12 3.86
N MET A 11 10.79 -7.91 3.37
CA MET A 11 10.09 -6.90 4.17
C MET A 11 8.77 -7.53 4.59
N GLY A 12 8.53 -7.58 5.89
CA GLY A 12 7.22 -7.91 6.42
C GLY A 12 6.21 -6.87 5.95
N LEU A 13 4.93 -7.21 5.94
CA LEU A 13 3.91 -6.20 5.65
C LEU A 13 3.95 -5.06 6.68
N ASP A 14 4.34 -5.38 7.91
CA ASP A 14 4.55 -4.47 9.04
C ASP A 14 5.69 -3.46 8.82
N ASP A 15 6.63 -3.75 7.93
CA ASP A 15 7.73 -2.82 7.59
C ASP A 15 7.33 -1.79 6.51
N LEU A 16 6.14 -1.90 5.92
CA LEU A 16 5.70 -1.06 4.80
C LEU A 16 4.74 0.05 5.24
N PRO A 17 4.75 1.23 4.57
CA PRO A 17 3.70 2.23 4.73
C PRO A 17 2.31 1.62 4.51
N ARG A 18 1.34 2.01 5.33
CA ARG A 18 -0.05 1.55 5.22
C ARG A 18 -0.76 2.25 4.07
N ALA A 19 -1.44 1.47 3.23
CA ALA A 19 -2.32 1.96 2.18
C ALA A 19 -3.79 1.64 2.54
N GLU A 20 -4.55 2.70 2.81
CA GLU A 20 -5.96 2.61 3.18
C GLU A 20 -6.86 3.09 2.05
N PHE A 21 -7.72 2.20 1.55
CA PHE A 21 -8.63 2.50 0.44
C PHE A 21 -10.05 2.72 0.97
N ALA A 22 -10.41 3.99 1.20
CA ALA A 22 -11.63 4.44 1.88
C ALA A 22 -11.65 4.12 3.38
N PHE A 23 -12.62 4.67 4.11
CA PHE A 23 -12.85 4.34 5.53
C PHE A 23 -13.31 2.88 5.70
N PRO A 24 -13.13 2.28 6.90
CA PRO A 24 -13.61 0.92 7.18
C PRO A 24 -15.09 0.75 6.84
N GLY A 25 -15.43 -0.36 6.16
CA GLY A 25 -16.80 -0.67 5.75
C GLY A 25 -16.91 -1.18 4.31
N PRO A 26 -18.13 -1.26 3.75
CA PRO A 26 -18.40 -1.97 2.49
C PRO A 26 -17.59 -1.48 1.28
N LEU A 27 -17.25 -0.18 1.25
CA LEU A 27 -16.43 0.37 0.17
C LEU A 27 -14.97 -0.11 0.25
N ARG A 28 -14.36 -0.07 1.45
CA ARG A 28 -13.01 -0.59 1.65
C ARG A 28 -12.96 -2.08 1.34
N ASP A 29 -13.93 -2.86 1.79
CA ASP A 29 -14.01 -4.30 1.51
C ASP A 29 -14.05 -4.60 0.02
N LYS A 30 -14.86 -3.85 -0.74
CA LYS A 30 -14.95 -3.98 -2.20
C LYS A 30 -13.64 -3.60 -2.89
N LEU A 31 -12.99 -2.51 -2.46
CA LEU A 31 -11.73 -2.05 -3.06
C LEU A 31 -10.57 -3.00 -2.76
N VAL A 32 -10.47 -3.48 -1.52
CA VAL A 32 -9.46 -4.47 -1.11
C VAL A 32 -9.66 -5.79 -1.85
N SER A 33 -10.90 -6.27 -1.99
CA SER A 33 -11.21 -7.46 -2.80
C SER A 33 -10.80 -7.27 -4.28
N ALA A 34 -11.02 -6.09 -4.86
CA ALA A 34 -10.59 -5.78 -6.21
C ALA A 34 -9.05 -5.76 -6.35
N ILE A 35 -8.32 -5.31 -5.33
CA ILE A 35 -6.84 -5.37 -5.30
C ILE A 35 -6.37 -6.82 -5.22
N LEU A 36 -6.91 -7.60 -4.27
CA LEU A 36 -6.51 -8.99 -4.04
C LEU A 36 -6.76 -9.90 -5.25
N SER A 37 -7.82 -9.63 -6.00
CA SER A 37 -8.13 -10.33 -7.26
C SER A 37 -7.33 -9.83 -8.47
N GLY A 38 -6.55 -8.75 -8.32
CA GLY A 38 -5.82 -8.10 -9.41
C GLY A 38 -6.70 -7.27 -10.35
N ALA A 39 -8.00 -7.12 -10.05
CA ALA A 39 -8.92 -6.33 -10.86
C ALA A 39 -8.70 -4.81 -10.72
N LYS A 40 -8.18 -4.34 -9.57
CA LYS A 40 -7.77 -2.95 -9.34
C LYS A 40 -6.24 -2.85 -9.39
N THR A 41 -5.74 -2.20 -10.43
CA THR A 41 -4.30 -2.01 -10.68
C THR A 41 -3.87 -0.55 -10.70
N SER A 42 -4.79 0.38 -10.47
CA SER A 42 -4.52 1.81 -10.46
C SER A 42 -5.31 2.52 -9.36
N THR A 43 -4.81 3.68 -8.93
CA THR A 43 -5.49 4.55 -7.97
C THR A 43 -5.14 6.01 -8.28
N THR A 44 -5.98 6.94 -7.84
CA THR A 44 -5.74 8.38 -7.98
C THR A 44 -6.07 9.06 -6.65
N ALA A 45 -5.45 10.22 -6.43
CA ALA A 45 -5.70 11.09 -5.29
C ALA A 45 -5.56 12.55 -5.75
N LEU A 46 -6.16 13.48 -5.01
CA LEU A 46 -6.08 14.90 -5.33
C LEU A 46 -4.70 15.45 -4.95
N LEU A 47 -4.03 16.13 -5.88
CA LEU A 47 -2.72 16.78 -5.64
C LEU A 47 -2.77 17.76 -4.45
N VAL A 48 -3.82 18.58 -4.39
CA VAL A 48 -4.03 19.53 -3.28
C VAL A 48 -4.13 18.86 -1.91
N GLY A 49 -4.47 17.57 -1.85
CA GLY A 49 -4.47 16.80 -0.62
C GLY A 49 -3.05 16.65 -0.06
N TYR A 50 -2.10 16.26 -0.91
CA TYR A 50 -0.68 16.15 -0.55
C TYR A 50 -0.09 17.50 -0.15
N GLU A 51 -0.38 18.56 -0.92
CA GLU A 51 0.11 19.92 -0.65
C GLU A 51 -0.38 20.43 0.71
N ARG A 52 -1.66 20.21 1.05
CA ARG A 52 -2.23 20.65 2.33
C ARG A 52 -1.74 19.83 3.52
N ALA A 53 -1.50 18.53 3.32
CA ALA A 53 -0.96 17.65 4.34
C ALA A 53 0.57 17.78 4.49
N ASN A 54 1.24 18.48 3.57
CA ASN A 54 2.69 18.51 3.45
C ASN A 54 3.28 17.09 3.36
N GLU A 55 2.59 16.22 2.63
CA GLU A 55 2.99 14.83 2.40
C GLU A 55 3.72 14.69 1.06
N PRO A 56 4.77 13.84 0.99
CA PRO A 56 5.45 13.59 -0.27
C PRO A 56 4.52 12.89 -1.27
N LEU A 57 4.67 13.23 -2.55
CA LEU A 57 4.00 12.50 -3.63
C LEU A 57 4.56 11.07 -3.73
N PRO A 58 3.73 10.08 -4.11
CA PRO A 58 4.20 8.71 -4.29
C PRO A 58 5.19 8.61 -5.46
N GLU A 59 6.23 7.81 -5.27
CA GLU A 59 7.27 7.57 -6.28
C GLU A 59 7.11 6.22 -6.98
N VAL A 60 7.65 6.10 -8.19
CA VAL A 60 7.66 4.84 -8.94
C VAL A 60 8.48 3.79 -8.17
N GLY A 61 7.88 2.61 -7.96
CA GLY A 61 8.52 1.51 -7.22
C GLY A 61 8.30 1.56 -5.70
N GLN A 62 7.66 2.62 -5.18
CA GLN A 62 7.21 2.65 -3.80
C GLN A 62 6.19 1.52 -3.55
N ARG A 63 6.37 0.79 -2.45
CA ARG A 63 5.49 -0.30 -2.03
C ARG A 63 4.76 0.05 -0.75
N SER A 64 3.52 -0.39 -0.62
CA SER A 64 2.69 -0.15 0.57
C SER A 64 1.88 -1.39 0.94
N ALA A 65 1.61 -1.57 2.23
CA ALA A 65 0.78 -2.65 2.74
C ALA A 65 -0.71 -2.26 2.75
N VAL A 66 -1.53 -3.01 2.04
CA VAL A 66 -2.99 -2.81 1.97
C VAL A 66 -3.62 -3.21 3.30
N VAL A 67 -4.45 -2.32 3.86
CA VAL A 67 -5.17 -2.53 5.11
C VAL A 67 -6.64 -2.86 4.83
N ASP A 68 -7.17 -3.93 5.42
CA ASP A 68 -8.60 -4.26 5.34
C ASP A 68 -9.45 -3.49 6.37
N SER A 69 -10.78 -3.73 6.40
CA SER A 69 -11.67 -3.06 7.36
C SER A 69 -11.53 -3.57 8.80
N ALA A 70 -10.84 -4.69 9.01
CA ALA A 70 -10.52 -5.23 10.33
C ALA A 70 -9.11 -4.81 10.81
N ASP A 71 -8.52 -3.81 10.13
CA ASP A 71 -7.19 -3.26 10.40
C ASP A 71 -6.01 -4.24 10.17
N ARG A 72 -6.23 -5.30 9.39
CA ARG A 72 -5.21 -6.30 9.07
C ARG A 72 -4.47 -5.95 7.79
N LEU A 73 -3.16 -6.20 7.77
CA LEU A 73 -2.33 -6.10 6.57
C LEU A 73 -2.52 -7.35 5.71
N VAL A 74 -3.03 -7.19 4.48
CA VAL A 74 -3.49 -8.34 3.67
C VAL A 74 -2.73 -8.51 2.35
N HIS A 75 -2.06 -7.47 1.85
CA HIS A 75 -1.37 -7.52 0.57
C HIS A 75 -0.30 -6.43 0.47
N THR A 76 0.63 -6.57 -0.47
CA THR A 76 1.51 -5.47 -0.88
C THR A 76 1.13 -5.00 -2.27
N VAL A 77 1.02 -3.68 -2.45
CA VAL A 77 0.89 -3.02 -3.75
C VAL A 77 2.13 -2.22 -4.07
#